data_AF-A0A517MFB0-F1
#
_entry.id   AF-A0A517MFB0-F1
#
_cell.length_a   1.000
_cell.length_b   1.000
_cell.length_c   1.000
_cell.angle_alpha   90.00
_cell.angle_beta   90.00
_cell.angle_gamma   90.00
#
_symmetry.space_group_name_H-M   'P 1'
#
loop_
_entity.id
_entity.type
_entity.pdbx_description
1 polymer ?
#
loop_
_entity_poly.entity_id
_entity_poly.type
_entity_poly.pdbx_seq_one_letter_code
_entity_poly.pdbx_strand_id
1 'polypeptide(L)'
;MLHPLTQIGKWLAVLVIGLVCISSLTFSSVGSGTGTGFFSHWFGASFRVWPESVGDASGTLRVEGNVEPVFLLWGHVCPAYKAVELEWEMFHVAEHKGGATLDLEQMTVVAGDKTTAIDEDSLSALLGFSTANPRDAEHVATLLKFLRSANDGTLPPPSHHGHELPEPLPGRMQHFASGASIPPLQLLWMIAWLMSGLWILFRRRRIVPAEPSRA
;
A
#
# COMPACT_ATOMS: atom_id res chain seq x y z
N MET A 1 -18.39 -50.01 2.44
CA MET A 1 -18.21 -48.71 1.76
C MET A 1 -18.26 -47.62 2.81
N LEU A 2 -17.20 -46.82 2.96
CA LEU A 2 -17.21 -45.67 3.87
C LEU A 2 -18.20 -44.62 3.36
N HIS A 3 -19.11 -44.16 4.23
CA HIS A 3 -20.15 -43.18 3.90
C HIS A 3 -19.50 -41.92 3.29
N PRO A 4 -20.04 -41.32 2.21
CA PRO A 4 -19.43 -40.17 1.52
C PRO A 4 -19.05 -39.01 2.46
N LEU A 5 -19.83 -38.81 3.53
CA LEU A 5 -19.52 -37.85 4.60
C LEU A 5 -18.17 -38.10 5.28
N THR A 6 -17.79 -39.35 5.51
CA THR A 6 -16.51 -39.71 6.14
C THR A 6 -15.30 -39.42 5.24
N GLN A 7 -15.49 -39.45 3.92
CA GLN A 7 -14.44 -39.12 2.95
C GLN A 7 -14.24 -37.60 2.86
N ILE A 8 -15.33 -36.83 2.87
CA ILE A 8 -15.28 -35.36 2.94
C ILE A 8 -14.61 -34.90 4.23
N GLY A 9 -14.95 -35.52 5.37
CA GLY A 9 -14.33 -35.20 6.65
C GLY A 9 -12.81 -35.43 6.67
N LYS A 10 -12.33 -36.57 6.13
CA LYS A 10 -10.90 -36.85 6.00
C LYS A 10 -10.21 -35.84 5.08
N TRP A 11 -10.86 -35.46 3.99
CA TRP A 11 -10.33 -34.49 3.03
C TRP A 11 -10.16 -33.10 3.66
N LEU A 12 -11.15 -32.63 4.42
CA LEU A 12 -11.05 -31.38 5.18
C LEU A 12 -10.03 -31.46 6.32
N ALA A 13 -9.89 -32.62 6.98
CA ALA A 13 -8.88 -32.79 8.03
C ALA A 13 -7.45 -32.59 7.47
N VAL A 14 -7.16 -33.06 6.26
CA VAL A 14 -5.87 -32.81 5.59
C VAL A 14 -5.61 -31.32 5.39
N LEU A 15 -6.64 -30.55 4.99
CA LEU A 15 -6.51 -29.10 4.84
C LEU A 15 -6.11 -28.45 6.17
N VAL A 16 -6.87 -28.72 7.23
CA VAL A 16 -6.66 -28.11 8.56
C VAL A 16 -5.30 -28.49 9.13
N ILE A 17 -4.91 -29.77 9.07
CA ILE A 17 -3.61 -30.22 9.55
C ILE A 17 -2.48 -29.51 8.81
N GLY A 18 -2.56 -29.40 7.49
CA GLY A 18 -1.55 -28.70 6.70
C GLY A 18 -1.44 -27.22 7.04
N LEU A 19 -2.56 -26.52 7.22
CA LEU A 19 -2.58 -25.11 7.65
C LEU A 19 -1.94 -24.92 9.03
N VAL A 20 -2.22 -25.81 9.99
CA VAL A 20 -1.60 -25.79 11.32
C VAL A 20 -0.09 -26.03 11.21
N CYS A 21 0.34 -27.04 10.46
CA CYS A 21 1.77 -27.34 10.26
C CYS A 21 2.52 -26.16 9.64
N ILE A 22 1.98 -25.54 8.58
CA ILE A 22 2.60 -24.39 7.92
C ILE A 22 2.69 -23.21 8.90
N SER A 23 1.61 -22.91 9.61
CA SER A 23 1.58 -21.80 10.58
C SER A 23 2.64 -21.95 11.67
N SER A 24 2.81 -23.16 12.20
CA SER A 24 3.84 -23.46 13.21
C SER A 24 5.27 -23.31 12.68
N LEU A 25 5.48 -23.54 11.38
CA LEU A 25 6.80 -23.40 10.74
C LEU A 25 7.11 -21.96 10.33
N THR A 26 6.09 -21.12 10.11
CA THR A 26 6.24 -19.76 9.54
C THR A 26 5.97 -18.63 10.53
N PHE A 27 5.74 -18.95 11.82
CA PHE A 27 5.35 -17.97 12.84
C PHE A 27 6.34 -16.79 12.99
N SER A 28 7.59 -16.95 12.52
CA SER A 28 8.66 -15.96 12.65
C SER A 28 9.00 -15.20 11.35
N SER A 29 8.39 -15.51 10.20
CA SER A 29 8.88 -15.08 8.88
C SER A 29 7.92 -14.21 8.06
N VAL A 30 6.74 -13.88 8.58
CA VAL A 30 5.74 -13.08 7.86
C VAL A 30 5.92 -11.60 8.22
N GLY A 31 6.60 -10.85 7.35
CA GLY A 31 6.69 -9.38 7.46
C GLY A 31 5.31 -8.72 7.25
N SER A 32 5.15 -7.48 7.75
CA SER A 32 3.90 -6.71 7.56
C SER A 32 3.51 -6.66 6.08
N GLY A 33 2.27 -7.01 5.76
CA GLY A 33 1.77 -6.96 4.38
C GLY A 33 2.16 -8.15 3.48
N THR A 34 2.82 -9.20 3.99
CA THR A 34 3.17 -10.35 3.15
C THR A 34 2.01 -11.36 3.03
N GLY A 35 1.20 -11.22 1.98
CA GLY A 35 0.12 -12.16 1.68
C GLY A 35 -0.88 -11.63 0.66
N THR A 36 -1.83 -12.49 0.31
CA THR A 36 -2.96 -12.16 -0.55
C THR A 36 -4.19 -11.92 0.30
N GLY A 37 -4.86 -10.78 0.14
CA GLY A 37 -6.01 -10.41 0.97
C GLY A 37 -6.39 -8.94 0.85
N PHE A 38 -7.20 -8.46 1.79
CA PHE A 38 -7.61 -7.07 1.87
C PHE A 38 -6.67 -6.30 2.80
N PHE A 39 -6.08 -5.22 2.30
CA PHE A 39 -5.15 -4.38 3.03
C PHE A 39 -5.55 -2.93 2.95
N SER A 40 -5.48 -2.24 4.08
CA SER A 40 -5.47 -0.78 4.16
C SER A 40 -4.02 -0.31 4.27
N HIS A 41 -3.74 0.80 3.61
CA HIS A 41 -2.40 1.40 3.61
C HIS A 41 -2.47 2.80 4.17
N TRP A 42 -1.41 3.18 4.89
CA TRP A 42 -1.23 4.52 5.40
C TRP A 42 0.23 4.89 5.32
N PHE A 43 0.54 6.10 4.87
CA PHE A 43 1.86 6.70 5.05
C PHE A 43 1.75 8.05 5.72
N GLY A 44 2.80 8.37 6.48
CA GLY A 44 3.07 9.70 7.00
C GLY A 44 4.51 10.07 6.67
N ALA A 45 4.71 11.18 5.97
CA ALA A 45 6.00 11.75 5.64
C ALA A 45 6.16 13.10 6.34
N SER A 46 7.32 13.36 6.92
CA SER A 46 7.65 14.67 7.50
C SER A 46 9.05 15.06 7.09
N PHE A 47 9.23 16.30 6.62
CA PHE A 47 10.54 16.88 6.35
C PHE A 47 10.66 18.28 6.91
N ARG A 48 11.91 18.70 7.13
CA ARG A 48 12.25 20.04 7.62
C ARG A 48 13.05 20.78 6.58
N VAL A 49 12.65 22.00 6.26
CA VAL A 49 13.45 22.89 5.42
C VAL A 49 14.30 23.75 6.35
N TRP A 50 15.63 23.66 6.18
CA TRP A 50 16.58 24.45 6.94
C TRP A 50 17.18 25.54 6.05
N PRO A 51 17.30 26.78 6.55
CA PRO A 51 17.90 27.86 5.78
C PRO A 51 19.42 27.68 5.79
N GLU A 52 20.09 27.83 4.64
CA GLU A 52 21.56 27.94 4.60
C GLU A 52 22.02 29.37 4.32
N SER A 53 21.14 30.22 3.80
CA SER A 53 21.41 31.63 3.53
C SER A 53 20.32 32.55 4.07
N VAL A 54 20.65 33.83 4.22
CA VAL A 54 19.70 34.85 4.67
C VAL A 54 18.65 35.06 3.59
N GLY A 55 17.39 34.76 3.92
CA GLY A 55 16.26 34.85 2.99
C GLY A 55 15.74 33.50 2.51
N ASP A 56 16.40 32.39 2.86
CA ASP A 56 15.89 31.04 2.59
C ASP A 56 14.65 30.75 3.45
N ALA A 57 13.71 30.00 2.87
CA ALA A 57 12.60 29.47 3.62
C ALA A 57 13.11 28.48 4.69
N SER A 58 12.45 28.46 5.83
CA SER A 58 12.64 27.44 6.85
C SER A 58 11.29 27.00 7.37
N GLY A 59 11.17 25.76 7.80
CA GLY A 59 9.87 25.23 8.19
C GLY A 59 9.79 23.74 8.32
N THR A 60 8.58 23.28 8.58
CA THR A 60 8.24 21.86 8.62
C THR A 60 7.05 21.60 7.73
N LEU A 61 7.08 20.45 7.06
CA LEU A 61 5.99 20.01 6.22
C LEU A 61 5.71 18.54 6.48
N ARG A 62 4.41 18.20 6.58
CA ARG A 62 3.90 16.85 6.80
C ARG A 62 2.92 16.50 5.69
N VAL A 63 3.06 15.30 5.15
CA VAL A 63 2.18 14.73 4.13
C VAL A 63 1.66 13.40 4.62
N GLU A 64 0.35 13.21 4.63
CA GLU A 64 -0.27 11.95 5.03
C GLU A 64 -1.21 11.43 3.95
N GLY A 65 -1.16 10.12 3.68
CA GLY A 65 -2.05 9.46 2.75
C GLY A 65 -2.64 8.21 3.36
N ASN A 66 -3.89 7.92 3.03
CA ASN A 66 -4.56 6.68 3.43
C ASN A 66 -5.26 6.04 2.22
N VAL A 67 -5.28 4.70 2.19
CA VAL A 67 -6.07 3.90 1.26
C VAL A 67 -6.94 2.94 2.04
N GLU A 68 -8.24 2.98 1.76
CA GLU A 68 -9.22 2.02 2.28
C GLU A 68 -8.85 0.57 1.94
N PRO A 69 -9.41 -0.44 2.65
CA PRO A 69 -9.13 -1.84 2.36
C PRO A 69 -9.31 -2.21 0.87
N VAL A 70 -8.22 -2.54 0.18
CA VAL A 70 -8.21 -3.04 -1.20
C VAL A 70 -7.66 -4.45 -1.27
N PHE A 71 -8.20 -5.25 -2.18
CA PHE A 71 -7.70 -6.61 -2.40
C PHE A 71 -6.37 -6.56 -3.17
N LEU A 72 -5.31 -7.10 -2.58
CA LEU A 72 -3.99 -7.19 -3.18
C LEU A 72 -3.50 -8.64 -3.17
N LEU A 73 -2.84 -9.04 -4.26
CA LEU A 73 -2.10 -10.31 -4.30
C LEU A 73 -0.91 -10.28 -3.34
N TRP A 74 -0.36 -9.09 -3.13
CA TRP A 74 0.83 -8.83 -2.34
C TRP A 74 0.65 -7.54 -1.56
N GLY A 75 0.31 -7.62 -0.27
CA GLY A 75 0.09 -6.42 0.56
C GLY A 75 1.32 -5.53 0.79
N HIS A 76 2.53 -6.00 0.46
CA HIS A 76 3.74 -5.18 0.48
C HIS A 76 3.85 -4.25 -0.73
N VAL A 77 3.08 -4.50 -1.80
CA VAL A 77 2.99 -3.59 -2.94
C VAL A 77 2.14 -2.39 -2.51
N CYS A 78 2.65 -1.20 -2.79
CA CYS A 78 1.96 0.05 -2.52
C CYS A 78 0.78 0.23 -3.48
N PRO A 79 -0.45 0.48 -3.01
CA PRO A 79 -1.55 0.91 -3.88
C PRO A 79 -1.41 2.39 -4.25
N ALA A 80 -2.16 2.81 -5.27
CA ALA A 80 -2.36 4.21 -5.61
C ALA A 80 -3.14 4.94 -4.51
N TYR A 81 -2.65 6.10 -4.09
CA TYR A 81 -3.34 6.97 -3.14
C TYR A 81 -4.23 7.97 -3.88
N LYS A 82 -5.48 8.11 -3.46
CA LYS A 82 -6.45 9.00 -4.09
C LYS A 82 -6.39 10.43 -3.57
N ALA A 83 -6.03 10.58 -2.30
CA ALA A 83 -5.94 11.87 -1.65
C ALA A 83 -4.82 11.85 -0.60
N VAL A 84 -4.28 13.04 -0.33
CA VAL A 84 -3.35 13.26 0.79
C VAL A 84 -3.71 14.52 1.54
N GLU A 85 -3.38 14.54 2.82
CA GLU A 85 -3.42 15.72 3.67
C GLU A 85 -2.03 16.32 3.76
N LEU A 86 -1.95 17.63 3.57
CA LEU A 86 -0.73 18.42 3.64
C LEU A 86 -0.86 19.39 4.79
N GLU A 87 0.10 19.40 5.71
CA GLU A 87 0.21 20.39 6.79
C GLU A 87 1.58 21.05 6.74
N TRP A 88 1.65 22.36 6.91
CA TRP A 88 2.92 23.09 6.90
C TRP A 88 2.95 24.22 7.91
N GLU A 89 4.18 24.53 8.33
CA GLU A 89 4.50 25.69 9.16
C GLU A 89 5.86 26.21 8.69
N MET A 90 5.85 27.40 8.09
CA MET A 90 7.02 28.04 7.49
C MET A 90 7.34 29.35 8.20
N PHE A 91 8.61 29.64 8.45
CA PHE A 91 9.08 30.70 9.34
C PHE A 91 9.77 31.88 8.59
N HIS A 92 9.46 32.09 7.30
CA HIS A 92 10.10 33.15 6.51
C HIS A 92 9.43 34.51 6.70
N VAL A 93 10.02 35.38 7.55
CA VAL A 93 9.68 36.81 7.79
C VAL A 93 8.26 37.08 8.36
N ALA A 94 7.26 36.28 8.00
CA ALA A 94 5.95 36.14 8.63
C ALA A 94 5.62 34.64 8.71
N GLU A 95 5.20 34.16 9.88
CA GLU A 95 4.84 32.75 10.05
C GLU A 95 3.68 32.39 9.11
N HIS A 96 3.95 31.48 8.16
CA HIS A 96 2.96 30.97 7.22
C HIS A 96 2.62 29.53 7.60
N LYS A 97 1.45 29.34 8.21
CA LYS A 97 0.95 28.04 8.65
C LYS A 97 -0.35 27.71 7.92
N GLY A 98 -0.50 26.46 7.50
CA GLY A 98 -1.71 26.02 6.83
C GLY A 98 -1.83 24.52 6.72
N GLY A 99 -2.97 24.11 6.17
CA GLY A 99 -3.23 22.73 5.80
C GLY A 99 -4.16 22.67 4.59
N ALA A 100 -4.02 21.63 3.77
CA ALA A 100 -4.82 21.42 2.58
C ALA A 100 -5.01 19.93 2.31
N THR A 101 -6.18 19.57 1.78
CA THR A 101 -6.41 18.24 1.20
C THR A 101 -6.15 18.31 -0.31
N LEU A 102 -5.32 17.40 -0.79
CA LEU A 102 -4.97 17.25 -2.19
C LEU A 102 -5.69 16.03 -2.76
N ASP A 103 -6.47 16.22 -3.82
CA ASP A 103 -7.00 15.13 -4.64
C ASP A 103 -5.90 14.71 -5.63
N LEU A 104 -5.33 13.53 -5.43
CA LEU A 104 -4.27 12.98 -6.27
C LEU A 104 -4.81 12.33 -7.55
N GLU A 105 -6.04 11.81 -7.55
CA GLU A 105 -6.64 11.24 -8.77
C GLU A 105 -6.81 12.33 -9.83
N GLN A 106 -7.26 13.51 -9.41
CA GLN A 106 -7.44 14.67 -10.28
C GLN A 106 -6.20 15.57 -10.34
N MET A 107 -5.22 15.34 -9.47
CA MET A 107 -4.08 16.23 -9.23
C MET A 107 -4.54 17.67 -8.98
N THR A 108 -5.41 17.89 -7.99
CA THR A 108 -5.95 19.21 -7.62
C THR A 108 -5.91 19.50 -6.13
N VAL A 109 -5.72 20.77 -5.77
CA VAL A 109 -5.87 21.29 -4.40
C VAL A 109 -7.34 21.68 -4.21
N VAL A 110 -8.01 21.14 -3.19
CA VAL A 110 -9.38 21.52 -2.82
C VAL A 110 -9.34 22.42 -1.60
N ALA A 111 -9.60 23.72 -1.79
CA ALA A 111 -9.61 24.72 -0.73
C ALA A 111 -10.90 25.55 -0.76
N GLY A 112 -11.90 25.15 0.03
CA GLY A 112 -13.24 25.74 -0.01
C GLY A 112 -13.89 25.54 -1.38
N ASP A 113 -14.36 26.62 -2.01
CA ASP A 113 -15.01 26.60 -3.32
C ASP A 113 -14.02 26.68 -4.51
N LYS A 114 -12.71 26.67 -4.23
CA LYS A 114 -11.67 26.76 -5.26
C LYS A 114 -10.97 25.42 -5.44
N THR A 115 -10.88 25.02 -6.71
CA THR A 115 -10.10 23.88 -7.16
C THR A 115 -9.00 24.37 -8.09
N THR A 116 -7.76 24.10 -7.73
CA THR A 116 -6.57 24.48 -8.51
C THR A 116 -5.79 23.23 -8.88
N ALA A 117 -5.22 23.14 -10.08
CA ALA A 117 -4.32 22.02 -10.43
C ALA A 117 -3.10 22.00 -9.49
N ILE A 118 -2.57 20.80 -9.22
CA ILE A 118 -1.32 20.59 -8.49
C ILE A 118 -0.17 20.57 -9.49
N ASP A 119 0.61 21.64 -9.47
CA ASP A 119 1.85 21.84 -10.19
C ASP A 119 2.88 22.56 -9.29
N GLU A 120 4.06 22.86 -9.81
CA GLU A 120 5.12 23.51 -9.03
C GLU A 120 4.69 24.91 -8.58
N ASP A 121 4.10 25.72 -9.47
CA ASP A 121 3.71 27.10 -9.17
C ASP A 121 2.61 27.16 -8.09
N SER A 122 1.58 26.32 -8.21
CA SER A 122 0.49 26.24 -7.24
C SER A 122 0.94 25.71 -5.88
N LEU A 123 1.83 24.71 -5.84
CA LEU A 123 2.42 24.21 -4.59
C LEU A 123 3.35 25.25 -3.96
N SER A 124 4.18 25.94 -4.74
CA SER A 124 5.01 27.04 -4.24
C SER A 124 4.14 28.13 -3.62
N ALA A 125 3.08 28.55 -4.31
CA ALA A 125 2.15 29.56 -3.81
C ALA A 125 1.42 29.11 -2.53
N LEU A 126 0.99 27.83 -2.47
CA LEU A 126 0.32 27.27 -1.30
C LEU A 126 1.21 27.30 -0.05
N LEU A 127 2.48 26.90 -0.23
CA LEU A 127 3.45 26.75 0.84
C LEU A 127 4.21 28.05 1.19
N GLY A 128 4.02 29.11 0.40
CA GLY A 128 4.76 30.37 0.56
C GLY A 128 6.22 30.29 0.08
N PHE A 129 6.57 29.30 -0.72
CA PHE A 129 7.89 29.17 -1.32
C PHE A 129 8.09 30.16 -2.47
N SER A 130 9.29 30.72 -2.59
CA SER A 130 9.63 31.64 -3.67
C SER A 130 10.08 30.89 -4.91
N THR A 131 9.36 31.02 -6.02
CA THR A 131 9.79 30.44 -7.31
C THR A 131 11.08 31.07 -7.85
N ALA A 132 11.47 32.24 -7.35
CA ALA A 132 12.74 32.88 -7.67
C ALA A 132 13.92 32.32 -6.87
N ASN A 133 13.68 31.60 -5.76
CA ASN A 133 14.73 30.91 -5.00
C ASN A 133 14.92 29.49 -5.59
N PRO A 134 16.10 29.17 -6.15
CA PRO A 134 16.34 27.84 -6.75
C PRO A 134 16.11 26.68 -5.78
N ARG A 135 16.42 26.86 -4.48
CA ARG A 135 16.25 25.80 -3.47
C ARG A 135 14.80 25.53 -3.15
N ASP A 136 14.01 26.58 -3.02
CA ASP A 136 12.57 26.47 -2.81
C ASP A 136 11.94 25.75 -4.00
N ALA A 137 12.35 26.09 -5.24
CA ALA A 137 11.90 25.40 -6.45
C ALA A 137 12.29 23.91 -6.45
N GLU A 138 13.51 23.54 -6.06
CA GLU A 138 13.94 22.14 -5.94
C GLU A 138 13.15 21.36 -4.88
N HIS A 139 12.88 21.97 -3.71
CA HIS A 139 12.05 21.34 -2.67
C HIS A 139 10.63 21.08 -3.19
N VAL A 140 10.04 22.04 -3.89
CA VAL A 140 8.69 21.91 -4.45
C VAL A 140 8.64 20.87 -5.57
N ALA A 141 9.61 20.85 -6.48
CA ALA A 141 9.69 19.85 -7.55
C ALA A 141 9.81 18.43 -6.98
N THR A 142 10.63 18.24 -5.92
CA THR A 142 10.77 16.94 -5.26
C THR A 142 9.53 16.54 -4.48
N LEU A 143 8.84 17.48 -3.82
CA LEU A 143 7.54 17.23 -3.21
C LEU A 143 6.49 16.80 -4.25
N LEU A 144 6.42 17.51 -5.39
CA LEU A 144 5.50 17.16 -6.48
C LEU A 144 5.78 15.76 -7.01
N LYS A 145 7.05 15.39 -7.19
CA LYS A 145 7.45 14.04 -7.58
C LYS A 145 7.01 12.99 -6.54
N PHE A 146 7.18 13.29 -5.25
CA PHE A 146 6.73 12.41 -4.17
C PHE A 146 5.20 12.21 -4.20
N LEU A 147 4.43 13.28 -4.40
CA LEU A 147 2.96 13.21 -4.56
C LEU A 147 2.54 12.38 -5.77
N ARG A 148 3.24 12.53 -6.91
CA ARG A 148 3.01 11.70 -8.09
C ARG A 148 3.32 10.22 -7.82
N SER A 149 4.40 9.92 -7.10
CA SER A 149 4.70 8.54 -6.70
C SER A 149 3.64 7.95 -5.78
N ALA A 150 3.03 8.75 -4.91
CA ALA A 150 1.86 8.34 -4.12
C ALA A 150 0.65 8.01 -5.01
N ASN A 151 0.34 8.89 -5.98
CA ASN A 151 -0.74 8.65 -6.95
C ASN A 151 -0.51 7.39 -7.79
N ASP A 152 0.72 7.19 -8.28
CA ASP A 152 1.06 6.08 -9.16
C ASP A 152 1.23 4.74 -8.42
N GLY A 153 1.15 4.73 -7.07
CA GLY A 153 1.38 3.54 -6.25
C GLY A 153 2.83 3.05 -6.31
N THR A 154 3.78 3.96 -6.54
CA THR A 154 5.21 3.65 -6.68
C THR A 154 6.04 4.04 -5.46
N LEU A 155 5.39 4.44 -4.35
CA LEU A 155 6.07 4.62 -3.07
C LEU A 155 6.73 3.31 -2.62
N PRO A 156 7.86 3.40 -1.88
CA PRO A 156 8.53 2.22 -1.38
C PRO A 156 7.62 1.40 -0.46
N PRO A 157 7.84 0.07 -0.35
CA PRO A 157 6.94 -0.83 0.37
C PRO A 157 6.82 -0.48 1.85
N PRO A 158 5.76 -0.95 2.56
CA PRO A 158 5.61 -0.74 3.99
C PRO A 158 6.86 -1.16 4.79
N SER A 159 7.30 -0.31 5.72
CA SER A 159 8.52 -0.51 6.50
C SER A 159 8.37 0.03 7.92
N HIS A 160 8.65 -0.80 8.92
CA HIS A 160 8.64 -0.43 10.32
C HIS A 160 9.77 0.55 10.72
N HIS A 161 10.84 0.62 9.95
CA HIS A 161 11.94 1.58 10.15
C HIS A 161 11.74 2.88 9.38
N GLY A 162 10.68 2.97 8.57
CA GLY A 162 10.47 4.04 7.60
C GLY A 162 11.49 4.03 6.47
N HIS A 163 11.39 5.05 5.63
CA HIS A 163 12.24 5.33 4.47
C HIS A 163 12.75 6.76 4.56
N GLU A 164 13.96 7.00 4.07
CA GLU A 164 14.42 8.37 3.84
C GLU A 164 13.63 8.97 2.67
N LEU A 165 13.31 10.25 2.78
CA LEU A 165 12.69 10.97 1.67
C LEU A 165 13.73 11.26 0.58
N PRO A 166 13.31 11.39 -0.70
CA PRO A 166 14.22 11.79 -1.76
C PRO A 166 14.88 13.13 -1.46
N GLU A 167 16.19 13.23 -1.71
CA GLU A 167 16.89 14.52 -1.65
C GLU A 167 16.23 15.53 -2.61
N PRO A 168 16.15 16.82 -2.25
CA PRO A 168 16.75 17.45 -1.06
C PRO A 168 15.82 17.50 0.17
N LEU A 169 14.75 16.71 0.25
CA LEU A 169 13.81 16.75 1.39
C LEU A 169 14.42 16.06 2.62
N PRO A 170 14.85 16.80 3.68
CA PRO A 170 15.49 16.20 4.84
C PRO A 170 14.41 15.65 5.77
N GLY A 171 14.08 14.38 5.59
CA GLY A 171 13.00 13.77 6.33
C GLY A 171 12.86 12.27 6.14
N ARG A 172 11.82 11.72 6.76
CA ARG A 172 11.50 10.29 6.69
C ARG A 172 10.02 10.10 6.41
N MET A 173 9.73 9.02 5.70
CA MET A 173 8.38 8.50 5.50
C MET A 173 8.21 7.21 6.29
N GLN A 174 7.15 7.11 7.08
CA GLN A 174 6.69 5.83 7.60
C GLN A 174 5.55 5.33 6.71
N HIS A 175 5.57 4.05 6.35
CA HIS A 175 4.55 3.45 5.49
C HIS A 175 4.12 2.12 6.10
N PHE A 176 2.82 1.96 6.27
CA PHE A 176 2.19 0.85 6.96
C PHE A 176 1.15 0.19 6.06
N ALA A 177 1.07 -1.13 6.15
CA ALA A 177 -0.02 -1.92 5.60
C ALA A 177 -0.59 -2.80 6.70
N SER A 178 -1.90 -2.80 6.83
CA SER A 178 -2.65 -3.60 7.81
C SER A 178 -3.84 -4.25 7.15
N GLY A 179 -4.21 -5.46 7.56
CA GLY A 179 -5.31 -6.16 6.92
C GLY A 179 -5.36 -7.65 7.21
N ALA A 180 -6.40 -8.29 6.67
CA ALA A 180 -6.58 -9.73 6.74
C ALA A 180 -6.02 -10.37 5.46
N SER A 181 -5.07 -11.29 5.62
CA SER A 181 -4.41 -11.93 4.49
C SER A 181 -4.13 -13.40 4.70
N ILE A 182 -3.96 -14.10 3.59
CA ILE A 182 -3.47 -15.47 3.53
C ILE A 182 -1.98 -15.39 3.16
N PRO A 183 -1.07 -15.87 4.04
CA PRO A 183 0.35 -15.98 3.73
C PRO A 183 0.61 -16.85 2.49
N PRO A 184 1.67 -16.56 1.70
CA PRO A 184 1.90 -17.24 0.42
C PRO A 184 1.98 -18.77 0.52
N LEU A 185 2.63 -19.30 1.57
CA LEU A 185 2.74 -20.76 1.76
C LEU A 185 1.39 -21.41 2.09
N GLN A 186 0.55 -20.72 2.87
CA GLN A 186 -0.80 -21.20 3.15
C GLN A 186 -1.66 -21.15 1.89
N LEU A 187 -1.51 -20.11 1.07
CA LEU A 187 -2.19 -19.99 -0.22
C LEU A 187 -1.77 -21.13 -1.17
N LEU A 188 -0.48 -21.39 -1.30
CA LEU A 188 0.06 -22.50 -2.09
C LEU A 188 -0.48 -23.85 -1.62
N TRP A 189 -0.56 -24.06 -0.30
CA TRP A 189 -1.16 -25.27 0.27
C TRP A 189 -2.64 -25.42 -0.08
N MET A 190 -3.43 -24.35 0.04
CA MET A 190 -4.84 -24.36 -0.34
C MET A 190 -5.03 -24.66 -1.83
N ILE A 191 -4.20 -24.08 -2.70
CA ILE A 191 -4.20 -24.38 -4.14
C ILE A 191 -3.85 -25.85 -4.38
N ALA A 192 -2.77 -26.36 -3.77
CA ALA A 192 -2.34 -27.75 -3.93
C ALA A 192 -3.39 -28.75 -3.43
N TRP A 193 -4.00 -28.45 -2.28
CA TRP A 193 -5.12 -29.21 -1.73
C TRP A 193 -6.29 -29.21 -2.73
N LEU A 194 -6.77 -28.04 -3.15
CA LEU A 194 -7.89 -27.92 -4.08
C LEU A 194 -7.66 -28.69 -5.39
N MET A 195 -6.49 -28.52 -6.00
CA MET A 195 -6.10 -29.20 -7.24
C MET A 195 -6.06 -30.72 -7.09
N SER A 196 -5.55 -31.21 -5.96
CA SER A 196 -5.53 -32.64 -5.64
C SER A 196 -6.95 -33.22 -5.50
N GLY A 197 -7.85 -32.46 -4.88
CA GLY A 197 -9.26 -32.84 -4.75
C GLY A 197 -9.97 -32.92 -6.10
N LEU A 198 -9.80 -31.89 -6.94
CA LEU A 198 -10.31 -31.86 -8.32
C LEU A 198 -9.79 -33.05 -9.12
N TRP A 199 -8.48 -33.33 -9.06
CA TRP A 199 -7.87 -34.47 -9.75
C TRP A 199 -8.52 -35.81 -9.36
N ILE A 200 -8.73 -36.05 -8.06
CA ILE A 200 -9.37 -37.28 -7.55
C ILE A 200 -10.81 -37.40 -8.06
N LEU A 201 -11.58 -36.30 -8.07
CA LEU A 201 -12.95 -36.27 -8.56
C LEU A 201 -13.04 -36.57 -10.06
N PHE A 202 -12.17 -35.95 -10.87
CA PHE A 202 -12.15 -36.18 -12.32
C PHE A 202 -11.64 -37.57 -12.69
N ARG A 203 -10.68 -38.14 -11.96
CA ARG A 203 -10.20 -39.50 -12.17
C ARG A 203 -11.30 -40.54 -11.90
N ARG A 204 -12.11 -40.34 -10.85
CA ARG A 204 -13.24 -41.25 -10.55
C ARG A 204 -14.34 -41.22 -11.61
N ARG A 205 -14.59 -40.07 -12.25
CA ARG A 205 -15.58 -39.97 -13.35
C ARG A 205 -15.16 -40.69 -14.63
N ARG A 206 -13.86 -40.84 -14.91
CA ARG A 206 -13.37 -41.56 -16.11
C ARG A 206 -13.42 -43.09 -16.00
N ILE A 207 -13.58 -43.65 -14.80
CA ILE A 207 -13.45 -45.10 -14.54
C ILE A 207 -14.81 -45.81 -14.50
N VAL A 208 -15.94 -45.11 -14.60
CA VAL A 208 -17.24 -45.78 -14.76
C VAL A 208 -17.30 -46.35 -16.18
N PRO A 209 -17.20 -47.69 -16.38
CA PRO A 209 -17.38 -48.27 -17.70
C PRO A 209 -18.86 -48.12 -18.05
N ALA A 210 -19.15 -47.74 -19.30
CA ALA A 210 -20.49 -47.93 -19.84
C ALA A 210 -20.82 -49.41 -19.66
N GLU A 211 -21.81 -49.71 -18.83
CA GLU A 211 -22.26 -51.07 -18.60
C GLU A 211 -22.66 -51.66 -19.95
N PRO A 212 -22.09 -52.78 -20.41
CA PRO A 212 -22.52 -53.37 -21.67
C PRO A 212 -23.98 -53.77 -21.48
N SER A 213 -24.86 -53.14 -22.26
CA SER A 213 -26.27 -53.49 -22.35
C SER A 213 -26.38 -55.00 -22.50
N ARG A 214 -26.89 -55.69 -21.47
CA ARG A 214 -27.18 -57.12 -21.56
C ARG A 214 -28.29 -57.28 -22.60
N ALA A 215 -27.91 -57.81 -23.77
CA ALA A 215 -28.81 -58.41 -24.74
C ALA A 215 -29.22 -59.81 -24.26
#